data_AF-A0A2E8UDW0-F1
#
_entry.id   AF-A0A2E8UDW0-F1
#
_cell.length_a   1.000
_cell.length_b   1.000
_cell.length_c   1.000
_cell.angle_alpha   90.00
_cell.angle_beta   90.00
_cell.angle_gamma   90.00
#
_symmetry.space_group_name_H-M   'P 1'
#
loop_
_entity.id
_entity.type
_entity.pdbx_description
1 polymer ?
#
loop_
_entity_poly.entity_id
_entity_poly.type
_entity_poly.pdbx_seq_one_letter_code
_entity_poly.pdbx_strand_id
1 'polypeptide(L)'
;MKLTGATTLTFDNPVATGDASSFTLIVQQDGTGSRLITWPASVKWAGATAPTLTTTADRFDVLAFSTVDGGTRWFGFVAGQDFQ
;
A
#
# COMPACT_ATOMS: atom_id res chain seq x y z
N MET A 1 -5.18 0.37 -8.93
CA MET A 1 -6.34 -0.38 -8.40
C MET A 1 -7.41 0.62 -7.97
N LYS A 2 -8.67 0.46 -8.36
CA LYS A 2 -9.77 1.31 -7.87
C LYS A 2 -10.39 0.71 -6.61
N LEU A 3 -10.57 1.51 -5.58
CA LEU A 3 -11.21 1.14 -4.31
C LEU A 3 -12.71 1.41 -4.42
N THR A 4 -13.54 0.37 -4.45
CA THR A 4 -15.01 0.48 -4.45
C THR A 4 -15.63 0.18 -3.07
N GLY A 5 -14.78 -0.17 -2.10
CA GLY A 5 -15.14 -0.58 -0.76
C GLY A 5 -13.89 -0.75 0.10
N ALA A 6 -14.09 -1.07 1.39
CA ALA A 6 -12.98 -1.47 2.25
C ALA A 6 -12.31 -2.72 1.67
N THR A 7 -10.99 -2.67 1.50
CA THR A 7 -10.22 -3.73 0.84
C THR A 7 -9.11 -4.25 1.75
N THR A 8 -8.95 -5.57 1.83
CA THR A 8 -7.79 -6.19 2.50
C THR A 8 -6.80 -6.67 1.44
N LEU A 9 -5.52 -6.38 1.64
CA LEU A 9 -4.47 -6.81 0.73
C LEU A 9 -3.71 -8.02 1.28
N THR A 10 -3.19 -8.84 0.37
CA THR A 10 -2.22 -9.90 0.64
C THR A 10 -1.02 -9.65 -0.26
N PHE A 11 0.19 -9.71 0.31
CA PHE A 11 1.43 -9.68 -0.47
C PHE A 11 2.03 -11.08 -0.47
N ASP A 12 2.16 -11.66 -1.65
CA ASP A 12 2.64 -13.02 -1.86
C ASP A 12 3.75 -13.05 -2.91
N ASN A 13 4.35 -14.23 -3.08
CA ASN A 13 5.41 -14.50 -4.06
C ASN A 13 6.62 -13.51 -4.05
N PRO A 14 7.17 -13.10 -2.89
CA PRO A 14 8.45 -12.41 -2.86
C PRO A 14 9.58 -13.35 -3.29
N VAL A 15 10.67 -12.78 -3.79
CA VAL A 15 11.93 -13.52 -4.01
C VAL A 15 12.48 -14.05 -2.68
N ALA A 16 13.40 -15.02 -2.76
CA ALA A 16 14.02 -15.61 -1.58
C ALA A 16 14.75 -14.58 -0.71
N THR A 17 14.92 -14.90 0.58
CA THR A 17 15.66 -14.05 1.53
C THR A 17 17.09 -13.80 1.03
N GLY A 18 17.55 -12.55 1.14
CA GLY A 18 18.85 -12.11 0.63
C GLY A 18 18.73 -11.27 -0.64
N ASP A 19 17.67 -11.49 -1.42
CA ASP A 19 17.35 -10.69 -2.61
C ASP A 19 16.20 -9.72 -2.34
N ALA A 20 16.18 -8.60 -3.06
CA ALA A 20 15.15 -7.58 -2.92
C ALA A 20 13.93 -7.86 -3.81
N SER A 21 12.73 -7.72 -3.25
CA SER A 21 11.49 -7.55 -4.01
C SER A 21 10.90 -6.17 -3.74
N SER A 22 10.41 -5.51 -4.78
CA SER A 22 9.73 -4.22 -4.66
C SER A 22 8.60 -4.09 -5.66
N PHE A 23 7.61 -3.28 -5.31
CA PHE A 23 6.54 -2.90 -6.21
C PHE A 23 5.95 -1.55 -5.82
N THR A 24 5.24 -0.94 -6.76
CA THR A 24 4.47 0.28 -6.56
C THR A 24 2.99 -0.04 -6.63
N LEU A 25 2.24 0.39 -5.63
CA LEU A 25 0.78 0.31 -5.58
C LEU A 25 0.21 1.70 -5.84
N ILE A 26 -0.49 1.85 -6.97
CA ILE A 26 -1.30 3.03 -7.26
C ILE A 26 -2.74 2.69 -6.93
N VAL A 27 -3.35 3.41 -6.00
CA VAL A 27 -4.75 3.25 -5.62
C VAL A 27 -5.56 4.48 -5.98
N GLN A 28 -6.79 4.28 -6.42
CA GLN A 28 -7.75 5.35 -6.71
C GLN A 28 -8.98 5.17 -5.81
N GLN A 29 -9.45 6.23 -5.19
CA GLN A 29 -10.77 6.25 -4.56
C GLN A 29 -11.89 6.08 -5.60
N ASP A 30 -13.04 5.56 -5.21
CA ASP A 30 -14.24 5.65 -6.05
C ASP A 30 -14.86 7.05 -6.03
N GLY A 31 -15.98 7.21 -6.74
CA GLY A 31 -16.69 8.49 -6.81
C GLY A 31 -17.32 8.95 -5.49
N THR A 32 -17.24 8.15 -4.42
CA THR A 32 -17.63 8.58 -3.06
C THR A 32 -16.40 8.93 -2.22
N GLY A 33 -15.33 8.15 -2.37
CA GLY A 33 -14.13 8.27 -1.56
C GLY A 33 -14.23 7.62 -0.19
N SER A 34 -13.26 7.94 0.67
CA SER A 34 -13.14 7.41 2.03
C SER A 34 -13.11 5.87 2.12
N ARG A 35 -12.59 5.20 1.09
CA ARG A 35 -12.33 3.75 1.13
C ARG A 35 -11.02 3.48 1.84
N LEU A 36 -11.02 2.43 2.64
CA LEU A 36 -9.89 2.05 3.48
C LEU A 36 -9.21 0.80 2.94
N ILE A 37 -7.92 0.70 3.22
CA ILE A 37 -7.12 -0.50 2.99
C ILE A 37 -6.70 -1.06 4.34
N THR A 38 -6.98 -2.34 4.56
CA THR A 38 -6.35 -3.13 5.63
C THR A 38 -5.06 -3.72 5.09
N TRP A 39 -3.93 -3.22 5.61
CA TRP A 39 -2.59 -3.66 5.22
C TRP A 39 -2.23 -5.01 5.85
N PRO A 40 -1.47 -5.88 5.16
CA PRO A 40 -0.91 -7.09 5.78
C PRO A 40 -0.07 -6.73 7.02
N ALA A 41 -0.10 -7.57 8.05
CA ALA A 41 0.70 -7.37 9.27
C ALA A 41 2.24 -7.40 9.03
N SER A 42 2.67 -7.97 7.90
CA SER A 42 4.06 -7.94 7.45
C SER A 42 4.49 -6.54 6.99
N VAL A 43 3.56 -5.64 6.67
CA VAL A 43 3.88 -4.27 6.31
C VAL A 43 4.31 -3.48 7.54
N LYS A 44 5.48 -2.86 7.45
CA LYS A 44 6.10 -2.02 8.46
C LYS A 44 6.13 -0.59 7.94
N TRP A 45 5.50 0.29 8.70
CA TRP A 45 5.45 1.72 8.43
C TRP A 45 6.41 2.48 9.34
N ALA A 46 6.90 3.62 8.87
CA ALA A 46 7.67 4.55 9.71
C ALA A 46 6.84 4.95 10.94
N GLY A 47 7.45 4.90 12.12
CA GLY A 47 6.74 5.18 13.38
C GLY A 47 5.61 4.19 13.71
N ALA A 48 5.61 3.00 13.10
CA ALA A 48 4.64 1.93 13.31
C ALA A 48 3.17 2.29 13.01
N THR A 49 2.92 3.38 12.27
CA THR A 49 1.58 3.84 11.92
C THR A 49 1.38 3.84 10.40
N ALA A 50 0.32 3.20 9.93
CA ALA A 50 -0.03 3.24 8.51
C ALA A 50 -0.42 4.66 8.06
N PRO A 51 -0.13 5.06 6.80
CA PRO A 51 -0.51 6.35 6.30
C PRO A 51 -2.04 6.47 6.20
N THR A 52 -2.54 7.68 6.39
CA THR A 52 -3.94 8.00 6.06
C THR A 52 -4.04 8.13 4.55
N LEU A 53 -4.88 7.33 3.92
CA LEU A 53 -5.14 7.46 2.48
C LEU A 53 -5.97 8.71 2.19
N THR A 54 -5.79 9.29 1.01
CA THR A 54 -6.68 10.33 0.49
C THR A 54 -8.12 9.83 0.51
N THR A 55 -9.01 10.65 1.07
CA THR A 55 -10.43 10.34 1.19
C THR A 55 -11.28 10.97 0.10
N THR A 56 -10.72 11.89 -0.68
CA THR A 56 -11.40 12.59 -1.76
C THR A 56 -11.74 11.64 -2.90
N ALA A 57 -12.97 11.76 -3.43
CA ALA A 57 -13.44 10.96 -4.55
C ALA A 57 -12.53 11.05 -5.78
N ASP A 58 -12.37 9.91 -6.45
CA ASP A 58 -11.59 9.73 -7.70
C ASP A 58 -10.10 10.16 -7.65
N ARG A 59 -9.56 10.50 -6.47
CA ARG A 59 -8.15 10.83 -6.28
C ARG A 59 -7.26 9.60 -6.13
N PHE A 60 -5.99 9.78 -6.46
CA PHE A 60 -4.99 8.71 -6.44
C PHE A 60 -3.94 8.90 -5.34
N ASP A 61 -3.59 7.79 -4.71
CA ASP A 61 -2.41 7.67 -3.85
C ASP A 61 -1.42 6.67 -4.47
N VAL A 62 -0.14 6.97 -4.34
CA VAL A 62 0.96 6.12 -4.81
C VAL A 62 1.79 5.71 -3.60
N LEU A 63 1.87 4.40 -3.38
CA LEU A 63 2.66 3.79 -2.32
C LEU A 63 3.72 2.87 -2.92
N ALA A 64 4.88 2.80 -2.29
CA ALA A 64 5.93 1.87 -2.65
C ALA A 64 6.14 0.86 -1.52
N PHE A 65 6.51 -0.37 -1.89
CA PHE A 65 6.78 -1.45 -0.96
C PHE A 65 8.08 -2.14 -1.32
N SER A 66 8.86 -2.54 -0.31
CA SER A 66 10.08 -3.32 -0.52
C SER A 66 10.34 -4.32 0.60
N THR A 67 10.94 -5.46 0.27
CA THR A 67 11.38 -6.50 1.21
C THR A 67 12.71 -7.08 0.74
N VAL A 68 13.48 -7.63 1.68
CA VAL A 68 14.74 -8.38 1.42
C VAL A 68 14.75 -9.74 2.14
N ASP A 69 13.66 -10.10 2.82
CA ASP A 69 13.58 -11.24 3.74
C ASP A 69 12.41 -12.18 3.41
N GLY A 70 12.20 -12.43 2.12
CA GLY A 70 11.15 -13.34 1.66
C GLY A 70 9.74 -12.87 2.05
N GLY A 71 9.52 -11.55 2.16
CA GLY A 71 8.22 -10.96 2.50
C GLY A 71 7.82 -11.07 3.97
N THR A 72 8.72 -11.50 4.85
CA THR A 72 8.49 -11.48 6.31
C THR A 72 8.24 -10.05 6.80
N ARG A 73 8.97 -9.08 6.23
CA ARG A 73 8.76 -7.65 6.44
C ARG A 73 8.74 -6.91 5.11
N TRP A 74 7.69 -6.13 4.91
CA TRP A 74 7.58 -5.19 3.80
C TRP A 74 7.67 -3.77 4.34
N PHE A 75 8.66 -3.00 3.93
CA PHE A 75 8.73 -1.58 4.25
C PHE A 75 7.79 -0.82 3.32
N GLY A 76 6.81 -0.12 3.90
CA GLY A 76 5.83 0.69 3.17
C GLY A 76 6.20 2.16 3.17
N PHE A 77 6.04 2.80 2.02
CA PHE A 77 6.35 4.22 1.80
C PHE A 77 5.19 4.91 1.10
N VAL A 78 4.92 6.16 1.48
CA VAL A 78 4.07 7.05 0.69
C VAL A 78 4.96 7.75 -0.33
N ALA A 79 4.72 7.50 -1.61
CA ALA A 79 5.44 8.17 -2.69
C ALA A 79 4.74 9.47 -3.12
N GLY A 80 3.42 9.53 -2.98
CA GLY A 80 2.62 10.73 -3.17
C GLY A 80 1.13 10.45 -2.95
N GLN A 81 0.36 11.50 -2.72
CA GLN A 81 -1.06 11.43 -2.40
C GLN A 81 -1.85 12.55 -3.06
N ASP A 82 -3.17 12.36 -3.13
CA ASP A 82 -4.15 13.34 -3.58
C ASP A 82 -3.94 13.83 -5.03
N PHE A 83 -3.45 12.93 -5.89
CA PHE A 83 -3.32 13.23 -7.32
C PHE A 83 -4.69 13.25 -8.01
N GLN A 84 -4.83 14.13 -9.00
CA GLN A 84 -6.05 14.28 -9.80
C GLN A 84 -6.20 13.22 -10.88
#